data_AF-A0A518GBE5-F1
#
_entry.id   AF-A0A518GBE5-F1
#
_cell.length_a   1.000
_cell.length_b   1.000
_cell.length_c   1.000
_cell.angle_alpha   90.00
_cell.angle_beta   90.00
_cell.angle_gamma   90.00
#
_symmetry.space_group_name_H-M   'P 1'
#
loop_
_entity.id
_entity.type
_entity.pdbx_description
1 polymer ?
#
loop_
_entity_poly.entity_id
_entity_poly.type
_entity_poly.pdbx_seq_one_letter_code
_entity_poly.pdbx_strand_id
1 'polypeptide(L)'
;MLFGLAGYKNLATSIIPRFARDQQTKMAAIIHPLLALLASLSRQELARQVTYLKTENRILRSKLPHRISLSNQERRTLVKHGRQLGARIKELISIVSYSSFRRWVRELEDAPSKRPARKDGKCGRPRVEESLSDAILRVRKETGWGTRRLSRRCGDLGIMSLDRLSRM
;
A
#
# COMPACT_ATOMS: atom_id res chain seq x y z
N MET A 1 -67.12 19.84 -8.23
CA MET A 1 -65.98 18.96 -7.90
C MET A 1 -65.24 18.72 -9.20
N LEU A 2 -63.97 19.04 -9.46
CA LEU A 2 -62.79 19.44 -8.70
C LEU A 2 -61.98 20.37 -9.62
N PHE A 3 -61.65 21.60 -9.19
CA PHE A 3 -60.70 22.46 -9.91
C PHE A 3 -59.28 22.00 -9.60
N GLY A 4 -58.58 21.50 -10.61
CA GLY A 4 -57.22 20.97 -10.52
C GLY A 4 -56.20 22.06 -10.23
N LEU A 5 -55.50 21.91 -9.11
CA LEU A 5 -54.34 22.65 -8.64
C LEU A 5 -53.13 22.51 -9.61
N ALA A 6 -53.15 23.20 -10.75
CA ALA A 6 -52.05 23.16 -11.75
C ALA A 6 -51.31 24.51 -11.91
N GLY A 7 -51.44 25.46 -10.98
CA GLY A 7 -51.09 26.87 -11.24
C GLY A 7 -49.97 27.53 -10.43
N TYR A 8 -49.41 26.91 -9.38
CA TYR A 8 -48.65 27.70 -8.37
C TYR A 8 -47.13 27.53 -8.43
N LYS A 9 -46.61 26.56 -9.20
CA LYS A 9 -45.17 26.23 -9.15
C LYS A 9 -44.26 27.23 -9.90
N ASN A 10 -44.84 28.17 -10.65
CA ASN A 10 -44.08 29.12 -11.48
C ASN A 10 -44.20 30.59 -11.07
N LEU A 11 -44.92 30.91 -9.98
CA LEU A 11 -45.13 32.30 -9.54
C LEU A 11 -44.13 32.78 -8.47
N ALA A 12 -43.32 31.89 -7.90
CA ALA A 12 -42.28 32.28 -6.94
C ALA A 12 -40.99 32.79 -7.61
N THR A 13 -40.78 32.52 -8.91
CA THR A 13 -39.52 32.85 -9.62
C THR A 13 -39.54 34.25 -10.27
N SER A 14 -40.71 34.88 -10.40
CA SER A 14 -40.89 36.20 -11.02
C SER A 14 -40.84 37.36 -10.02
N ILE A 15 -40.98 37.11 -8.71
CA ILE A 15 -41.14 38.16 -7.68
C ILE A 15 -39.80 38.74 -7.20
N ILE A 16 -38.66 38.09 -7.50
CA ILE A 16 -37.35 38.69 -7.22
C ILE A 16 -37.13 39.86 -8.21
N PRO A 17 -37.06 41.12 -7.74
CA PRO A 17 -36.91 42.26 -8.63
C PRO A 17 -35.65 42.10 -9.49
N ARG A 18 -35.73 42.40 -10.79
CA ARG A 18 -34.58 42.36 -11.73
C ARG A 18 -33.37 43.11 -11.19
N PHE A 19 -33.60 44.18 -10.43
CA PHE A 19 -32.59 44.95 -9.72
C PHE A 19 -31.81 44.10 -8.69
N ALA A 20 -32.48 43.29 -7.86
CA ALA A 20 -31.80 42.41 -6.90
C ALA A 20 -30.99 41.30 -7.59
N ARG A 21 -31.47 40.77 -8.73
CA ARG A 21 -30.71 39.79 -9.54
C ARG A 21 -29.46 40.39 -10.18
N ASP A 22 -29.54 41.62 -10.68
CA ASP A 22 -28.41 42.32 -11.30
C ASP A 22 -27.36 42.74 -10.25
N GLN A 23 -27.79 43.11 -9.04
CA GLN A 23 -26.88 43.30 -7.91
C GLN A 23 -26.24 41.97 -7.47
N GLN A 24 -26.99 40.85 -7.47
CA GLN A 24 -26.45 39.53 -7.15
C GLN A 24 -25.38 39.07 -8.15
N THR A 25 -25.58 39.30 -9.46
CA THR A 25 -24.60 38.92 -10.51
C THR A 25 -23.36 39.80 -10.45
N LYS A 26 -23.50 41.11 -10.20
CA LYS A 26 -22.38 42.03 -9.99
C LYS A 26 -21.57 41.68 -8.74
N MET A 27 -22.26 41.39 -7.63
CA MET A 27 -21.61 40.94 -6.38
C MET A 27 -20.90 39.60 -6.57
N ALA A 28 -21.52 38.64 -7.25
CA ALA A 28 -20.88 37.37 -7.60
C ALA A 28 -19.63 37.59 -8.47
N ALA A 29 -19.71 38.47 -9.47
CA ALA A 29 -18.58 38.79 -10.35
C ALA A 29 -17.37 39.40 -9.62
N ILE A 30 -17.58 40.02 -8.46
CA ILE A 30 -16.50 40.61 -7.63
C ILE A 30 -16.04 39.62 -6.54
N ILE A 31 -16.97 38.88 -5.93
CA ILE A 31 -16.67 37.94 -4.85
C ILE A 31 -15.89 36.73 -5.38
N HIS A 32 -16.22 36.21 -6.56
CA HIS A 32 -15.51 35.07 -7.15
C HIS A 32 -14.00 35.31 -7.38
N PRO A 33 -13.56 36.41 -8.03
CA PRO A 33 -12.13 36.68 -8.19
C PRO A 33 -11.43 36.96 -6.86
N LEU A 34 -12.11 37.58 -5.89
CA LEU A 34 -11.54 37.80 -4.56
C LEU A 34 -11.33 36.48 -3.80
N LEU A 35 -12.30 35.56 -3.84
CA LEU A 35 -12.17 34.22 -3.29
C LEU A 35 -11.08 33.40 -4.01
N ALA A 36 -10.98 33.53 -5.34
CA ALA A 36 -9.94 32.88 -6.12
C ALA A 36 -8.55 33.41 -5.76
N LEU A 37 -8.43 34.73 -5.55
CA LEU A 37 -7.20 35.38 -5.09
C LEU A 37 -6.81 34.90 -3.68
N LEU A 38 -7.73 34.93 -2.71
CA LEU A 38 -7.49 34.43 -1.36
C LEU A 38 -7.07 32.95 -1.36
N ALA A 39 -7.75 32.13 -2.17
CA ALA A 39 -7.38 30.73 -2.34
C ALA A 39 -6.01 30.57 -3.04
N SER A 40 -5.63 31.48 -3.93
CA SER A 40 -4.30 31.46 -4.56
C SER A 40 -3.20 31.83 -3.58
N LEU A 41 -3.40 32.84 -2.74
CA LEU A 41 -2.48 33.27 -1.69
C LEU A 41 -2.29 32.16 -0.65
N SER A 42 -3.37 31.51 -0.21
CA SER A 42 -3.27 30.38 0.73
C SER A 42 -2.56 29.17 0.13
N ARG A 43 -2.79 28.87 -1.16
CA ARG A 43 -2.07 27.82 -1.90
C ARG A 43 -0.58 28.13 -2.03
N GLN A 44 -0.21 29.38 -2.29
CA GLN A 44 1.20 29.79 -2.37
C GLN A 44 1.90 29.62 -1.02
N GLU A 45 1.25 30.04 0.06
CA GLU A 45 1.81 29.90 1.41
C GLU A 45 1.98 28.42 1.78
N LEU A 46 0.98 27.60 1.51
CA LEU A 46 1.09 26.14 1.70
C LEU A 46 2.21 25.53 0.85
N ALA A 47 2.39 25.98 -0.40
CA ALA A 47 3.47 25.50 -1.25
C ALA A 47 4.86 25.86 -0.70
N ARG A 48 5.02 27.05 -0.13
CA ARG A 48 6.27 27.46 0.56
C ARG A 48 6.55 26.58 1.76
N GLN A 49 5.54 26.35 2.61
CA GLN A 49 5.67 25.47 3.79
C GLN A 49 6.04 24.04 3.38
N VAL A 50 5.38 23.47 2.36
CA VAL A 50 5.71 22.13 1.84
C VAL A 50 7.13 22.08 1.29
N THR A 51 7.59 23.14 0.61
CA THR A 51 8.95 23.22 0.08
C THR A 51 9.97 23.22 1.22
N TYR A 52 9.75 24.05 2.24
CA TYR A 52 10.58 24.09 3.44
C TYR A 52 10.64 22.72 4.14
N LEU A 53 9.49 22.10 4.40
CA LEU A 53 9.42 20.79 5.04
C LEU A 53 10.08 19.69 4.20
N LYS A 54 10.02 19.75 2.87
CA LYS A 54 10.74 18.82 1.99
C LYS A 54 12.25 19.02 2.11
N THR A 55 12.72 20.27 2.12
CA THR A 55 14.15 20.59 2.27
C THR A 55 14.67 20.16 3.65
N GLU A 56 13.92 20.43 4.71
CA GLU A 56 14.26 20.02 6.07
C GLU A 56 14.29 18.50 6.20
N ASN A 57 13.28 17.79 5.70
CA ASN A 57 13.26 16.33 5.67
C ASN A 57 14.47 15.73 4.92
N ARG A 58 14.96 16.39 3.86
CA ARG A 58 16.17 15.97 3.14
C ARG A 58 17.41 16.08 4.03
N ILE A 59 17.54 17.18 4.78
CA ILE A 59 18.65 17.41 5.72
C ILE A 59 18.57 16.46 6.92
N LEU A 60 17.37 16.22 7.47
CA LEU A 60 17.19 15.27 8.56
C LEU A 60 17.62 13.88 8.10
N ARG A 61 17.19 13.44 6.92
CA ARG A 61 17.56 12.13 6.38
C ARG A 61 19.07 11.93 6.19
N SER A 62 19.83 12.98 5.86
CA SER A 62 21.28 12.86 5.75
C SER A 62 21.97 12.67 7.11
N LYS A 63 21.28 13.00 8.21
CA LYS A 63 21.76 12.80 9.58
C LYS A 63 21.29 11.48 10.22
N LEU A 64 20.35 10.77 9.59
CA LEU A 64 19.83 9.51 10.11
C LEU A 64 20.82 8.35 9.87
N PRO A 65 20.77 7.30 10.71
CA PRO A 65 21.56 6.10 10.51
C PRO A 65 21.14 5.34 9.25
N HIS A 66 22.04 4.51 8.71
CA HIS A 66 21.84 3.79 7.44
C HIS A 66 20.62 2.84 7.46
N ARG A 67 20.24 2.31 8.63
CA ARG A 67 19.11 1.39 8.77
C ARG A 67 18.07 1.95 9.74
N ILE A 68 16.86 2.18 9.23
CA ILE A 68 15.72 2.65 10.02
C ILE A 68 14.74 1.49 10.19
N SER A 69 14.57 1.02 11.43
CA SER A 69 13.57 0.01 11.76
C SER A 69 12.23 0.69 12.07
N LEU A 70 11.23 0.47 11.21
CA LEU A 70 9.89 1.00 11.44
C LEU A 70 9.05 0.04 12.29
N SER A 71 8.45 0.56 13.35
CA SER A 71 7.43 -0.09 14.17
C SER A 71 6.14 -0.34 13.37
N ASN A 72 5.36 -1.36 13.77
CA ASN A 72 4.09 -1.65 13.12
C ASN A 72 3.09 -0.47 13.19
N GLN A 73 3.14 0.33 14.26
CA GLN A 73 2.30 1.52 14.40
C GLN A 73 2.68 2.58 13.38
N GLU A 74 3.98 2.85 13.21
CA GLU A 74 4.50 3.82 12.23
C GLU A 74 4.12 3.41 10.80
N ARG A 75 4.24 2.11 10.47
CA ARG A 75 3.83 1.59 9.16
C ARG A 75 2.34 1.83 8.89
N ARG A 76 1.47 1.62 9.88
CA ARG A 76 0.03 1.89 9.76
C ARG A 76 -0.24 3.37 9.53
N THR A 77 0.45 4.25 10.25
CA THR A 77 0.33 5.71 10.07
C THR A 77 0.75 6.11 8.65
N LEU A 78 1.88 5.60 8.17
CA LEU A 78 2.35 5.85 6.79
C LEU A 78 1.32 5.39 5.75
N VAL A 79 0.74 4.20 5.91
CA VAL A 79 -0.30 3.69 5.00
C VAL A 79 -1.57 4.53 5.05
N LYS A 80 -2.02 4.93 6.25
CA LYS A 80 -3.24 5.73 6.44
C LYS A 80 -3.17 7.06 5.70
N HIS A 81 -2.09 7.80 5.84
CA HIS A 81 -1.90 9.07 5.14
C HIS A 81 -1.50 8.85 3.68
N GLY A 82 -0.72 7.81 3.41
CA GLY A 82 -0.19 7.54 2.09
C GLY A 82 -1.23 7.10 1.06
N ARG A 83 -2.28 6.37 1.48
CA ARG A 83 -3.34 5.92 0.57
C ARG A 83 -4.09 7.10 -0.08
N GLN A 84 -4.25 8.19 0.65
CA GLN A 84 -4.99 9.38 0.20
C GLN A 84 -4.25 10.12 -0.92
N LEU A 85 -2.93 9.94 -1.02
CA LEU A 85 -2.07 10.57 -2.03
C LEU A 85 -2.08 9.81 -3.38
N GLY A 86 -2.58 8.57 -3.42
CA GLY A 86 -2.68 7.78 -4.64
C GLY A 86 -1.33 7.56 -5.34
N ALA A 87 -1.27 7.81 -6.65
CA ALA A 87 -0.06 7.62 -7.46
C ALA A 87 1.08 8.60 -7.09
N ARG A 88 0.74 9.79 -6.57
CA ARG A 88 1.69 10.86 -6.24
C ARG A 88 2.63 10.49 -5.09
N ILE A 89 2.29 9.47 -4.30
CA ILE A 89 3.16 9.00 -3.22
C ILE A 89 4.52 8.51 -3.72
N LYS A 90 4.63 8.08 -4.98
CA LYS A 90 5.90 7.65 -5.57
C LYS A 90 6.97 8.74 -5.53
N GLU A 91 6.56 10.01 -5.65
CA GLU A 91 7.45 11.17 -5.62
C GLU A 91 7.81 11.60 -4.18
N LEU A 92 6.97 11.24 -3.20
CA LEU A 92 7.10 11.68 -1.81
C LEU A 92 7.76 10.63 -0.92
N ILE A 93 7.62 9.35 -1.26
CA ILE A 93 8.09 8.25 -0.43
C ILE A 93 9.61 8.11 -0.54
N SER A 94 10.29 8.17 0.60
CA SER A 94 11.76 8.12 0.64
C SER A 94 12.32 7.21 1.73
N ILE A 95 11.60 7.07 2.85
CA ILE A 95 12.02 6.22 3.99
C ILE A 95 11.83 4.74 3.65
N VAL A 96 10.81 4.44 2.85
CA VAL A 96 10.40 3.08 2.50
C VAL A 96 10.33 2.98 0.98
N SER A 97 10.70 1.82 0.43
CA SER A 97 10.52 1.58 -1.00
C SER A 97 9.04 1.59 -1.37
N TYR A 98 8.71 2.10 -2.57
CA TYR A 98 7.35 2.11 -3.07
C TYR A 98 6.71 0.71 -3.10
N SER A 99 7.50 -0.33 -3.41
CA SER A 99 7.06 -1.73 -3.39
C SER A 99 6.65 -2.20 -1.99
N SER A 100 7.41 -1.85 -0.96
CA SER A 100 7.10 -2.20 0.43
C SER A 100 5.84 -1.49 0.92
N PHE A 101 5.68 -0.21 0.57
CA PHE A 101 4.46 0.53 0.86
C PHE A 101 3.23 -0.10 0.20
N ARG A 102 3.31 -0.44 -1.10
CA ARG A 102 2.22 -1.12 -1.82
C ARG A 102 1.89 -2.50 -1.24
N ARG A 103 2.89 -3.20 -0.71
CA ARG A 103 2.68 -4.46 0.02
C ARG A 103 1.90 -4.21 1.31
N TRP A 104 2.25 -3.21 2.11
CA TRP A 104 1.52 -2.90 3.34
C TRP A 104 0.09 -2.43 3.11
N VAL A 105 -0.15 -1.66 2.04
CA VAL A 105 -1.51 -1.27 1.64
C VAL A 105 -2.36 -2.53 1.38
N ARG A 106 -1.85 -3.45 0.56
CA ARG A 106 -2.51 -4.75 0.29
C ARG A 106 -2.68 -5.58 1.56
N GLU A 107 -1.66 -5.68 2.40
CA GLU A 107 -1.75 -6.43 3.67
C GLU A 107 -2.80 -5.87 4.63
N LEU A 108 -3.14 -4.57 4.54
CA LEU A 108 -4.21 -3.93 5.32
C LEU A 108 -5.59 -4.17 4.70
N GLU A 109 -5.69 -4.14 3.37
CA GLU A 109 -6.92 -4.41 2.62
C GLU A 109 -7.30 -5.90 2.66
N ASP A 110 -6.32 -6.79 2.56
CA ASP A 110 -6.46 -8.24 2.60
C ASP A 110 -6.53 -8.80 4.03
N ALA A 111 -6.20 -7.99 5.06
CA ALA A 111 -6.20 -8.39 6.46
C ALA A 111 -7.50 -9.04 6.97
N PRO A 112 -8.71 -8.60 6.55
CA PRO A 112 -9.95 -9.23 7.02
C PRO A 112 -10.29 -10.52 6.26
N SER A 113 -9.76 -10.73 5.06
CA SER A 113 -10.24 -11.78 4.13
C SER A 113 -9.28 -12.98 4.01
N LYS A 114 -7.97 -12.77 4.17
CA LYS A 114 -6.96 -13.74 3.69
C LYS A 114 -5.76 -13.93 4.59
N ARG A 115 -5.90 -13.75 5.91
CA ARG A 115 -4.93 -14.38 6.82
C ARG A 115 -5.44 -15.77 7.14
N PRO A 116 -5.01 -16.85 6.44
CA PRO A 116 -4.94 -18.10 7.16
C PRO A 116 -4.12 -17.78 8.41
N ALA A 117 -4.64 -18.16 9.59
CA ALA A 117 -3.87 -18.14 10.82
C ALA A 117 -2.46 -18.59 10.44
N ARG A 118 -1.42 -17.82 10.83
CA ARG A 118 -0.04 -18.24 10.60
C ARG A 118 0.04 -19.63 11.24
N LYS A 119 -0.12 -20.67 10.43
CA LYS A 119 0.25 -22.00 10.84
C LYS A 119 1.72 -21.81 11.16
N ASP A 120 2.13 -22.25 12.33
CA ASP A 120 3.53 -22.46 12.68
C ASP A 120 4.11 -23.59 11.80
N GLY A 121 3.86 -23.50 10.49
CA GLY A 121 4.43 -24.30 9.45
C GLY A 121 5.85 -23.84 9.33
N LYS A 122 6.71 -24.53 10.07
CA LYS A 122 8.16 -24.62 9.88
C LYS A 122 8.48 -24.23 8.43
N CYS A 123 8.99 -23.01 8.25
CA CYS A 123 9.32 -22.51 6.93
C CYS A 123 10.47 -23.38 6.40
N GLY A 124 10.18 -24.29 5.48
CA GLY A 124 11.19 -25.16 4.90
C GLY A 124 10.62 -26.41 4.21
N ARG A 125 11.40 -26.95 3.27
CA ARG A 125 11.20 -28.30 2.72
C ARG A 125 11.13 -29.32 3.87
N PRO A 126 10.22 -30.32 3.83
CA PRO A 126 10.04 -31.31 4.90
C PRO A 126 11.37 -31.89 5.37
N ARG A 127 11.58 -31.98 6.69
CA ARG A 127 12.76 -32.62 7.29
C ARG A 127 12.75 -34.10 6.90
N VAL A 128 13.88 -34.59 6.37
CA VAL A 128 14.10 -36.02 6.16
C VAL A 128 14.28 -36.68 7.52
N GLU A 129 13.68 -37.84 7.72
CA GLU A 129 13.83 -38.62 8.95
C GLU A 129 15.32 -39.01 9.14
N GLU A 130 15.79 -39.00 10.38
CA GLU A 130 17.22 -39.07 10.70
C GLU A 130 17.79 -40.47 10.39
N SER A 131 17.04 -41.53 10.67
CA SER A 131 17.41 -42.91 10.33
C SER A 131 17.51 -43.12 8.81
N LEU A 132 16.58 -42.57 8.04
CA LEU A 132 16.64 -42.59 6.58
C LEU A 132 17.87 -41.83 6.07
N SER A 133 18.23 -40.73 6.72
CA SER A 133 19.39 -39.93 6.35
C SER A 133 20.69 -40.71 6.55
N ASP A 134 20.82 -41.38 7.70
CA ASP A 134 21.99 -42.18 8.02
C ASP A 134 22.14 -43.41 7.12
N ALA A 135 21.04 -44.09 6.80
CA ALA A 135 21.05 -45.25 5.90
C ALA A 135 21.57 -44.88 4.50
N ILE A 136 21.10 -43.76 3.96
CA ILE A 136 21.52 -43.25 2.65
C ILE A 136 22.99 -42.80 2.69
N LEU A 137 23.44 -42.13 3.76
CA LEU A 137 24.85 -41.73 3.92
C LEU A 137 25.76 -42.95 4.01
N ARG A 138 25.34 -44.02 4.67
CA ARG A 138 26.06 -45.29 4.75
C ARG A 138 26.20 -45.93 3.37
N VAL A 139 25.09 -46.08 2.63
CA VAL A 139 25.10 -46.60 1.25
C VAL A 139 26.01 -45.76 0.35
N ARG A 140 25.98 -44.44 0.51
CA ARG A 140 26.85 -43.53 -0.25
C ARG A 140 28.34 -43.76 0.05
N LYS A 141 28.71 -44.00 1.31
CA LYS A 141 30.10 -44.30 1.70
C LYS A 141 30.58 -45.66 1.17
N GLU A 142 29.71 -46.68 1.21
CA GLU A 142 30.04 -48.04 0.79
C GLU A 142 30.12 -48.18 -0.75
N THR A 143 29.29 -47.45 -1.50
CA THR A 143 29.19 -47.59 -2.97
C THR A 143 29.85 -46.47 -3.77
N GLY A 144 30.19 -45.34 -3.14
CA GLY A 144 30.74 -44.16 -3.82
C GLY A 144 29.77 -43.46 -4.79
N TRP A 145 28.46 -43.74 -4.71
CA TRP A 145 27.49 -43.19 -5.67
C TRP A 145 27.32 -41.67 -5.54
N GLY A 146 27.26 -40.99 -6.69
CA GLY A 146 26.91 -39.56 -6.77
C GLY A 146 25.43 -39.29 -6.49
N THR A 147 25.12 -38.09 -6.01
CA THR A 147 23.78 -37.68 -5.51
C THR A 147 22.64 -37.92 -6.51
N ARG A 148 22.87 -37.70 -7.81
CA ARG A 148 21.87 -37.95 -8.86
C ARG A 148 21.52 -39.43 -9.01
N ARG A 149 22.53 -40.31 -8.96
CA ARG A 149 22.33 -41.77 -9.08
C ARG A 149 21.63 -42.32 -7.83
N LEU A 150 22.04 -41.86 -6.65
CA LEU A 150 21.39 -42.24 -5.39
C LEU A 150 19.93 -41.77 -5.34
N SER A 151 19.64 -40.54 -5.80
CA SER A 151 18.27 -40.07 -5.92
C SER A 151 17.42 -40.90 -6.84
N ARG A 152 17.96 -41.32 -7.98
CA ARG A 152 17.20 -42.12 -8.93
C ARG A 152 16.84 -43.45 -8.29
N ARG A 153 17.79 -44.08 -7.59
CA ARG A 153 17.55 -45.33 -6.88
C ARG A 153 16.56 -45.19 -5.72
N CYS A 154 16.67 -44.12 -4.94
CA CYS A 154 15.69 -43.81 -3.90
C CYS A 154 14.30 -43.49 -4.48
N GLY A 155 14.23 -42.95 -5.70
CA GLY A 155 13.00 -42.74 -6.44
C GLY A 155 12.37 -44.04 -6.94
N ASP A 156 13.18 -44.95 -7.49
CA ASP A 156 12.76 -46.29 -7.91
C ASP A 156 12.19 -47.10 -6.73
N LEU A 157 12.71 -46.89 -5.52
CA LEU A 157 12.25 -47.52 -4.28
C LEU A 157 11.07 -46.78 -3.62
N GLY A 158 10.63 -45.64 -4.16
CA GLY A 158 9.53 -44.84 -3.62
C GLY A 158 9.85 -44.07 -2.33
N ILE A 159 11.13 -43.96 -1.96
CA ILE A 159 11.57 -43.45 -0.66
C ILE A 159 11.75 -41.92 -0.70
N MET A 160 12.39 -41.38 -1.76
CA MET A 160 12.75 -39.95 -1.77
C MET A 160 13.16 -39.34 -3.13
N SER A 161 12.95 -38.02 -3.30
CA SER A 161 13.33 -37.20 -4.47
C SER A 161 14.68 -36.46 -4.32
N LEU A 162 15.35 -36.13 -5.43
CA LEU A 162 16.70 -35.53 -5.50
C LEU A 162 16.89 -34.33 -4.58
N ASP A 163 15.95 -33.40 -4.61
CA ASP A 163 16.09 -32.18 -3.83
C ASP A 163 16.07 -32.41 -2.29
N ARG A 164 15.65 -33.59 -1.81
CA ARG A 164 15.77 -33.93 -0.37
C ARG A 164 17.17 -34.47 -0.04
N LEU A 165 17.88 -35.07 -1.00
CA LEU A 165 19.26 -35.59 -0.82
C LEU A 165 20.32 -34.49 -0.79
N SER A 166 20.11 -33.36 -1.47
CA SER A 166 21.08 -32.25 -1.50
C SER A 166 21.28 -31.53 -0.15
N ARG A 167 20.61 -31.97 0.92
CA ARG A 167 20.69 -31.43 2.28
C ARG A 167 21.39 -32.35 3.28
N MET A 168 21.77 -33.56 2.84
CA MET A 168 22.45 -34.56 3.65
C MET A 168 23.95 -34.53 3.37
#